data_AF-A0A947NR13-F1
#
_entry.id   AF-A0A947NR13-F1
#
_cell.length_a   1.000
_cell.length_b   1.000
_cell.length_c   1.000
_cell.angle_alpha   90.00
_cell.angle_beta   90.00
_cell.angle_gamma   90.00
#
_symmetry.space_group_name_H-M   'P 1'
#
loop_
_entity.id
_entity.type
_entity.pdbx_description
1 polymer ?
#
loop_
_entity_poly.entity_id
_entity_poly.type
_entity_poly.pdbx_seq_one_letter_code
_entity_poly.pdbx_strand_id
1 'polypeptide(L)'
;MEERDEIMKNSVSGQVGKRRLVKMLVLGMVTAAVIILAGTVIFLTLGIYWWGWQGPVTRSVLNTLPYPIAVVNNQSIKYADYLEDVETLQRFFASQIAEGVPAESVPDDQEIHENAMERLIFSAVLEQESAKRDLEVTTEEIDQEYSTLLEQSGGEEALVAELETLYGWNSDKFKQKVLSLYLLQNKLADALSKDESLNAEARKRADDLLASLKEGADFEQLAQENSDDPSSGANGGDLGWFGRGVMVEEFENAAFSLAAGELSDVVQTQFGFHIIRVDEVETEDDEVTRVKARHILISSTSVEEYIDTLMQEAKVTKYIEI
;
A
#
# COMPACT_ATOMS: atom_id res chain seq x y z
N MET A 1 79.62 4.62 -25.40
CA MET A 1 78.24 4.10 -25.54
C MET A 1 77.64 3.79 -24.18
N GLU A 2 78.42 3.21 -23.26
CA GLU A 2 78.00 2.91 -21.87
C GLU A 2 77.52 4.11 -21.04
N GLU A 3 78.17 5.27 -21.14
CA GLU A 3 77.81 6.45 -20.33
C GLU A 3 76.42 7.03 -20.67
N ARG A 4 75.95 6.86 -21.91
CA ARG A 4 74.59 7.29 -22.32
C ARG A 4 73.50 6.32 -21.84
N ASP A 5 73.81 5.03 -21.77
CA ASP A 5 72.87 4.01 -21.28
C ASP A 5 72.68 4.09 -19.76
N GLU A 6 73.73 4.47 -19.01
CA GLU A 6 73.66 4.66 -17.57
C GLU A 6 72.84 5.91 -17.19
N ILE A 7 72.97 7.01 -17.94
CA ILE A 7 72.16 8.22 -17.76
C ILE A 7 70.68 7.96 -18.11
N MET A 8 70.39 7.18 -19.16
CA MET A 8 69.03 6.76 -19.50
C MET A 8 68.42 5.83 -18.44
N LYS A 9 69.18 4.88 -17.88
CA LYS A 9 68.73 3.99 -16.80
C LYS A 9 68.43 4.76 -15.51
N ASN A 10 69.28 5.73 -15.14
CA ASN A 10 69.08 6.57 -13.96
C ASN A 10 67.91 7.56 -14.12
N SER A 11 67.69 8.09 -15.32
CA SER A 11 66.52 8.90 -15.68
C SER A 11 65.21 8.13 -15.57
N VAL A 12 65.16 6.92 -16.14
CA VAL A 12 63.97 6.03 -16.09
C VAL A 12 63.72 5.52 -14.67
N SER A 13 64.77 5.14 -13.93
CA SER A 13 64.70 4.74 -12.52
C SER A 13 64.14 5.86 -11.62
N GLY A 14 64.61 7.09 -11.80
CA GLY A 14 64.12 8.27 -11.08
C GLY A 14 62.66 8.62 -11.42
N GLN A 15 62.23 8.46 -12.68
CA GLN A 15 60.84 8.65 -13.07
C GLN A 15 59.92 7.55 -12.52
N VAL A 16 60.38 6.29 -12.48
CA VAL A 16 59.62 5.17 -11.88
C VAL A 16 59.49 5.34 -10.36
N GLY A 17 60.55 5.79 -9.67
CA GLY A 17 60.52 6.11 -8.24
C GLY A 17 59.56 7.24 -7.89
N LYS A 18 59.58 8.34 -8.66
CA LYS A 18 58.63 9.46 -8.49
C LYS A 18 57.18 9.04 -8.73
N ARG A 19 56.91 8.22 -9.76
CA ARG A 19 55.56 7.69 -10.03
C ARG A 19 55.07 6.75 -8.92
N ARG A 20 55.95 5.93 -8.32
CA ARG A 20 55.62 5.09 -7.16
C ARG A 20 55.32 5.94 -5.92
N LEU A 21 56.12 6.98 -5.65
CA LEU A 21 55.91 7.89 -4.52
C LEU A 21 54.58 8.64 -4.62
N VAL A 22 54.24 9.18 -5.80
CA VAL A 22 52.96 9.85 -6.04
C VAL A 22 51.78 8.88 -5.84
N LYS A 23 51.89 7.64 -6.33
CA LYS A 23 50.86 6.61 -6.10
C LYS A 23 50.68 6.27 -4.62
N MET A 24 51.77 6.18 -3.84
CA MET A 24 51.69 5.94 -2.40
C MET A 24 51.06 7.13 -1.64
N LEU A 25 51.39 8.37 -2.01
CA LEU A 25 50.79 9.57 -1.41
C LEU A 25 49.30 9.69 -1.73
N VAL A 26 48.92 9.44 -2.98
CA VAL A 26 47.50 9.42 -3.40
C VAL A 26 46.75 8.32 -2.66
N LEU A 27 47.32 7.10 -2.55
CA LEU A 27 46.71 6.02 -1.80
C LEU A 27 46.55 6.38 -0.31
N GLY A 28 47.57 6.98 0.31
CA GLY A 28 47.50 7.44 1.70
C GLY A 28 46.43 8.51 1.93
N MET A 29 46.28 9.47 1.02
CA MET A 29 45.22 10.50 1.08
C MET A 29 43.83 9.89 0.91
N VAL A 30 43.66 8.93 -0.03
CA VAL A 30 42.40 8.21 -0.22
C VAL A 30 42.05 7.41 1.03
N THR A 31 43.01 6.68 1.61
CA THR A 31 42.78 5.94 2.86
C THR A 31 42.40 6.86 4.03
N ALA A 32 43.07 8.00 4.18
CA ALA A 32 42.73 8.98 5.22
C ALA A 32 41.32 9.56 5.01
N ALA A 33 40.94 9.88 3.77
CA ALA A 33 39.61 10.37 3.43
C ALA A 33 38.52 9.32 3.75
N VAL A 34 38.76 8.04 3.45
CA VAL A 34 37.83 6.95 3.78
C VAL A 34 37.68 6.78 5.30
N ILE A 35 38.77 6.88 6.07
CA ILE A 35 38.71 6.79 7.54
C ILE A 35 37.93 7.97 8.13
N ILE A 36 38.17 9.19 7.65
CA ILE A 36 37.44 10.38 8.10
C ILE A 36 35.95 10.22 7.77
N LEU A 37 35.63 9.81 6.55
CA LEU A 37 34.24 9.57 6.14
C LEU A 37 33.57 8.51 7.02
N ALA A 38 34.24 7.39 7.27
CA ALA A 38 33.73 6.34 8.15
C ALA A 38 33.54 6.85 9.59
N GLY A 39 34.48 7.63 10.12
CA GLY A 39 34.38 8.24 11.44
C GLY A 39 33.23 9.25 11.53
N THR A 40 33.00 10.05 10.50
CA THR A 40 31.87 10.98 10.40
C THR A 40 30.54 10.23 10.34
N VAL A 41 30.44 9.18 9.54
CA VAL A 41 29.25 8.32 9.47
C VAL A 41 28.97 7.72 10.85
N ILE A 42 29.96 7.11 11.51
CA ILE A 42 29.80 6.56 12.86
C ILE A 42 29.32 7.65 13.83
N PHE A 43 29.96 8.82 13.85
CA PHE A 43 29.58 9.91 14.74
C PHE A 43 28.14 10.40 14.52
N LEU A 44 27.72 10.50 13.25
CA LEU A 44 26.34 10.86 12.90
C LEU A 44 25.36 9.76 13.32
N THR A 45 25.68 8.47 13.10
CA THR A 45 24.91 7.34 13.62
C THR A 45 24.73 7.45 15.13
N LEU A 46 25.82 7.67 15.89
CA LEU A 46 25.74 7.84 17.34
C LEU A 46 24.86 9.04 17.72
N GLY A 47 25.01 10.16 17.03
CA GLY A 47 24.17 11.35 17.27
C GLY A 47 22.69 11.12 17.04
N ILE A 48 22.34 10.34 16.02
CA ILE A 48 20.96 10.04 15.64
C ILE A 48 20.33 9.04 16.62
N TYR A 49 20.96 7.89 16.86
CA TYR A 49 20.36 6.82 17.68
C TYR A 49 20.57 6.99 19.18
N TRP A 50 21.74 7.48 19.62
CA TRP A 50 22.07 7.58 21.06
C TRP A 50 21.80 8.96 21.66
N TRP A 51 21.87 10.02 20.85
CA TRP A 51 21.69 11.39 21.34
C TRP A 51 20.45 12.09 20.77
N GLY A 52 19.63 11.39 19.97
CA GLY A 52 18.33 11.89 19.51
C GLY A 52 18.41 13.19 18.71
N TRP A 53 19.45 13.40 17.91
CA TRP A 53 19.58 14.63 17.12
C TRP A 53 18.47 14.72 16.06
N GLN A 54 17.69 15.81 16.05
CA GLN A 54 16.58 16.03 15.09
C GLN A 54 16.65 17.38 14.34
N GLY A 55 17.81 18.05 14.37
CA GLY A 55 17.97 19.39 13.77
C GLY A 55 18.03 19.41 12.23
N PRO A 56 18.11 20.60 11.60
CA PRO A 56 18.17 20.76 10.14
C PRO A 56 19.32 19.99 9.47
N VAL A 57 20.46 19.90 10.16
CA VAL A 57 21.63 19.13 9.72
C VAL A 57 21.31 17.63 9.71
N THR A 58 20.59 17.13 10.72
CA THR A 58 20.18 15.72 10.76
C THR A 58 19.26 15.38 9.60
N ARG A 59 18.23 16.19 9.31
CA ARG A 59 17.32 15.94 8.17
C ARG A 59 18.08 15.85 6.85
N SER A 60 19.04 16.75 6.63
CA SER A 60 19.88 16.73 5.42
C SER A 60 20.72 15.45 5.30
N VAL A 61 21.24 14.96 6.43
CA VAL A 61 22.00 13.70 6.51
C VAL A 61 21.10 12.49 6.27
N LEU A 62 19.91 12.44 6.87
CA LEU A 62 18.94 11.34 6.73
C LEU A 62 18.40 11.21 5.29
N ASN A 63 18.27 12.32 4.56
CA ASN A 63 17.87 12.30 3.16
C ASN A 63 18.97 11.77 2.22
N THR A 64 20.23 11.85 2.65
CA THR A 64 21.39 11.42 1.85
C THR A 64 21.79 9.99 2.18
N LEU A 65 21.70 9.60 3.45
CA LEU A 65 22.11 8.31 3.97
C LEU A 65 20.88 7.55 4.48
N PRO A 66 20.61 6.32 3.98
CA PRO A 66 19.40 5.56 4.30
C PRO A 66 19.51 4.91 5.69
N TYR A 67 19.52 5.72 6.75
CA TYR A 67 19.56 5.22 8.11
C TYR A 67 18.25 4.50 8.46
N PRO A 68 18.30 3.24 8.92
CA PRO A 68 17.10 2.49 9.26
C PRO A 68 16.53 2.93 10.62
N ILE A 69 15.27 3.32 10.72
CA ILE A 69 14.62 3.47 12.03
C ILE A 69 14.03 2.15 12.53
N ALA A 70 13.62 1.29 11.60
CA ALA A 70 13.14 -0.06 11.88
C ALA A 70 13.46 -1.01 10.71
N VAL A 71 13.38 -2.31 10.98
CA VAL A 71 13.38 -3.37 9.96
C VAL A 71 12.13 -4.21 10.16
N VAL A 72 11.40 -4.44 9.07
CA VAL A 72 10.22 -5.30 9.00
C VAL A 72 10.58 -6.49 8.12
N ASN A 73 10.71 -7.67 8.73
CA ASN A 73 11.28 -8.87 8.13
C ASN A 73 12.69 -8.65 7.58
N ASN A 74 12.82 -8.37 6.28
CA ASN A 74 14.08 -8.08 5.59
C ASN A 74 14.10 -6.69 4.93
N GLN A 75 13.03 -5.89 5.08
CA GLN A 75 12.91 -4.55 4.52
C GLN A 75 13.20 -3.50 5.60
N SER A 76 14.06 -2.54 5.27
CA SER A 76 14.39 -1.42 6.15
C SER A 76 13.40 -0.28 5.93
N ILE A 77 12.85 0.23 7.02
CA ILE A 77 12.14 1.52 7.07
C ILE A 77 13.18 2.61 7.34
N LYS A 78 13.26 3.63 6.48
CA LYS A 78 14.23 4.71 6.64
C LYS A 78 13.72 5.73 7.66
N TYR A 79 14.64 6.32 8.41
CA TYR A 79 14.30 7.34 9.38
C TYR A 79 13.78 8.64 8.70
N ALA A 80 14.25 8.96 7.50
CA ALA A 80 13.71 10.09 6.75
C ALA A 80 12.21 9.92 6.46
N ASP A 81 11.80 8.74 6.00
CA ASP A 81 10.39 8.44 5.70
C ASP A 81 9.51 8.53 6.95
N TYR A 82 10.02 8.07 8.10
CA TYR A 82 9.33 8.22 9.39
C TYR A 82 9.13 9.67 9.83
N LEU A 83 10.18 10.49 9.77
CA LEU A 83 10.05 11.90 10.14
C LEU A 83 9.08 12.65 9.21
N GLU A 84 9.03 12.27 7.95
CA GLU A 84 8.09 12.81 6.97
C GLU A 84 6.64 12.41 7.26
N ASP A 85 6.37 11.15 7.58
CA ASP A 85 5.03 10.68 7.96
C ASP A 85 4.55 11.34 9.26
N VAL A 86 5.43 11.53 10.25
CA VAL A 86 5.13 12.30 11.48
C VAL A 86 4.74 13.74 11.14
N GLU A 87 5.54 14.44 10.33
CA GLU A 87 5.26 15.84 9.95
C GLU A 87 3.95 15.96 9.18
N THR A 88 3.64 14.98 8.33
CA THR A 88 2.38 14.88 7.59
C THR A 88 1.19 14.76 8.55
N LEU A 89 1.24 13.82 9.49
CA LEU A 89 0.15 13.60 10.45
C LEU A 89 -0.03 14.80 11.39
N GLN A 90 1.08 15.39 11.87
CA GLN A 90 1.02 16.61 12.68
C GLN A 90 0.35 17.76 11.92
N ARG A 91 0.64 17.94 10.62
CA ARG A 91 -0.01 18.96 9.79
C ARG A 91 -1.51 18.69 9.65
N PHE A 92 -1.88 17.45 9.34
CA PHE A 92 -3.27 17.05 9.18
C PHE A 92 -4.07 17.28 10.47
N PHE A 93 -3.60 16.82 11.62
CA PHE A 93 -4.33 17.03 12.87
C PHE A 93 -4.35 18.50 13.29
N ALA A 94 -3.31 19.28 12.99
CA ALA A 94 -3.32 20.72 13.22
C ALA A 94 -4.37 21.44 12.35
N SER A 95 -4.60 21.02 11.11
CA SER A 95 -5.65 21.60 10.26
C SER A 95 -7.04 21.24 10.79
N GLN A 96 -7.27 20.00 11.25
CA GLN A 96 -8.53 19.60 11.88
C GLN A 96 -8.87 20.46 13.12
N ILE A 97 -7.88 20.72 13.98
CA ILE A 97 -8.05 21.63 15.14
C ILE A 97 -8.42 23.04 14.68
N ALA A 98 -7.75 23.55 13.63
CA ALA A 98 -8.03 24.88 13.09
C ALA A 98 -9.47 24.99 12.52
N GLU A 99 -10.03 23.88 12.04
CA GLU A 99 -11.42 23.76 11.57
C GLU A 99 -12.44 23.50 12.69
N GLY A 100 -11.99 23.42 13.94
CA GLY A 100 -12.85 23.35 15.13
C GLY A 100 -13.00 21.97 15.75
N VAL A 101 -12.22 20.96 15.31
CA VAL A 101 -12.14 19.67 16.01
C VAL A 101 -11.48 19.89 17.38
N PRO A 102 -12.06 19.42 18.49
CA PRO A 102 -11.46 19.56 19.82
C PRO A 102 -10.08 18.89 19.90
N ALA A 103 -9.11 19.56 20.55
CA ALA A 103 -7.73 19.07 20.62
C ALA A 103 -7.62 17.72 21.37
N GLU A 104 -8.53 17.46 22.32
CA GLU A 104 -8.64 16.20 23.05
C GLU A 104 -9.19 15.03 22.21
N SER A 105 -9.73 15.31 21.02
CA SER A 105 -10.24 14.30 20.10
C SER A 105 -9.30 13.97 18.94
N VAL A 106 -8.16 14.66 18.85
CA VAL A 106 -7.09 14.29 17.93
C VAL A 106 -6.00 13.51 18.69
N PRO A 107 -5.23 12.66 17.99
CA PRO A 107 -4.15 11.93 18.62
C PRO A 107 -3.09 12.85 19.22
N ASP A 108 -2.52 12.45 20.36
CA ASP A 108 -1.40 13.18 20.96
C ASP A 108 -0.07 12.94 20.21
N ASP A 109 1.01 13.61 20.60
CA ASP A 109 2.30 13.51 19.90
C ASP A 109 2.86 12.08 19.89
N GLN A 110 2.68 11.33 20.98
CA GLN A 110 3.12 9.94 21.06
C GLN A 110 2.27 9.07 20.11
N GLU A 111 0.95 9.22 20.14
CA GLU A 111 0.06 8.49 19.24
C GLU A 111 0.32 8.83 17.76
N ILE A 112 0.64 10.08 17.43
CA ILE A 112 1.03 10.47 16.06
C ILE A 112 2.30 9.72 15.63
N HIS A 113 3.30 9.66 16.50
CA HIS A 113 4.54 8.95 16.23
C HIS A 113 4.31 7.43 16.08
N GLU A 114 3.45 6.83 16.90
CA GLU A 114 3.04 5.42 16.79
C GLU A 114 2.32 5.16 15.46
N ASN A 115 1.34 6.00 15.11
CA ASN A 115 0.58 5.93 13.85
C ASN A 115 1.49 6.07 12.62
N ALA A 116 2.48 6.97 12.66
CA ALA A 116 3.45 7.13 11.57
C ALA A 116 4.28 5.85 11.38
N MET A 117 4.74 5.23 12.47
CA MET A 117 5.48 3.96 12.40
C MET A 117 4.59 2.82 11.89
N GLU A 118 3.35 2.74 12.36
CA GLU A 118 2.40 1.71 11.94
C GLU A 118 2.10 1.79 10.44
N ARG A 119 1.86 2.98 9.90
CA ARG A 119 1.67 3.21 8.46
C ARG A 119 2.86 2.71 7.62
N LEU A 120 4.08 2.93 8.08
CA LEU A 120 5.29 2.48 7.37
C LEU A 120 5.48 0.96 7.49
N ILE A 121 5.12 0.36 8.61
CA ILE A 121 5.12 -1.10 8.78
C ILE A 121 4.07 -1.72 7.85
N PHE A 122 2.85 -1.17 7.83
CA PHE A 122 1.78 -1.58 6.91
C PHE A 122 2.26 -1.53 5.45
N SER A 123 2.81 -0.39 5.02
CA SER A 123 3.35 -0.21 3.66
C SER A 123 4.39 -1.27 3.33
N ALA A 124 5.34 -1.50 4.25
CA ALA A 124 6.40 -2.49 4.04
C ALA A 124 5.86 -3.93 3.97
N VAL A 125 4.84 -4.28 4.77
CA VAL A 125 4.21 -5.60 4.73
C VAL A 125 3.44 -5.80 3.42
N LEU A 126 2.64 -4.81 3.03
CA LEU A 126 1.88 -4.83 1.78
C LEU A 126 2.81 -4.97 0.57
N GLU A 127 3.87 -4.16 0.49
CA GLU A 127 4.86 -4.23 -0.59
C GLU A 127 5.54 -5.61 -0.68
N GLN A 128 5.95 -6.16 0.47
CA GLN A 128 6.57 -7.49 0.51
C GLN A 128 5.61 -8.58 0.06
N GLU A 129 4.36 -8.51 0.49
CA GLU A 129 3.36 -9.55 0.17
C GLU A 129 2.94 -9.51 -1.28
N SER A 130 2.75 -8.31 -1.83
CA SER A 130 2.47 -8.09 -3.24
C SER A 130 3.64 -8.52 -4.12
N ALA A 131 4.88 -8.21 -3.72
CA ALA A 131 6.07 -8.66 -4.45
C ALA A 131 6.22 -10.19 -4.49
N LYS A 132 5.85 -10.91 -3.42
CA LYS A 132 5.83 -12.40 -3.43
C LYS A 132 4.85 -12.99 -4.44
N ARG A 133 3.84 -12.22 -4.85
CA ARG A 133 2.79 -12.60 -5.82
C ARG A 133 3.01 -11.99 -7.20
N ASP A 134 4.17 -11.39 -7.43
CA ASP A 134 4.47 -10.67 -8.67
C ASP A 134 3.42 -9.57 -8.99
N LEU A 135 2.86 -8.95 -7.95
CA LEU A 135 1.91 -7.84 -8.08
C LEU A 135 2.66 -6.51 -8.04
N GLU A 136 2.54 -5.75 -9.13
CA GLU A 136 3.11 -4.42 -9.26
C GLU A 136 2.04 -3.43 -9.73
N VAL A 137 2.22 -2.16 -9.34
CA VAL A 137 1.42 -1.03 -9.82
C VAL A 137 2.25 -0.22 -10.79
N THR A 138 1.72 0.01 -11.97
CA THR A 138 2.36 0.79 -13.03
C THR A 138 2.04 2.28 -12.92
N THR A 139 2.89 3.12 -13.50
CA THR A 139 2.63 4.57 -13.58
C THR A 139 1.34 4.89 -14.33
N GLU A 140 1.01 4.11 -15.38
CA GLU A 140 -0.23 4.29 -16.15
C GLU A 140 -1.47 4.08 -15.27
N GLU A 141 -1.48 3.03 -14.45
CA GLU A 141 -2.59 2.75 -13.52
C GLU A 141 -2.75 3.87 -12.49
N ILE A 142 -1.64 4.39 -11.97
CA ILE A 142 -1.65 5.52 -11.03
C ILE A 142 -2.18 6.79 -11.70
N ASP A 143 -1.75 7.08 -12.93
CA ASP A 143 -2.18 8.28 -13.66
C ASP A 143 -3.66 8.21 -14.07
N GLN A 144 -4.15 7.01 -14.38
CA GLN A 144 -5.55 6.76 -14.68
C GLN A 144 -6.42 6.97 -13.44
N GLU A 145 -6.06 6.36 -12.31
CA GLU A 145 -6.76 6.56 -11.03
C GLU A 145 -6.73 8.03 -10.59
N TYR A 146 -5.57 8.69 -10.72
CA TYR A 146 -5.45 10.10 -10.42
C TYR A 146 -6.36 10.95 -11.30
N SER A 147 -6.46 10.65 -12.60
CA SER A 147 -7.35 11.36 -13.52
C SER A 147 -8.82 11.23 -13.12
N THR A 148 -9.25 10.05 -12.67
CA THR A 148 -10.62 9.85 -12.14
C THR A 148 -10.88 10.69 -10.90
N LEU A 149 -9.90 10.82 -9.99
CA LEU A 149 -10.03 11.71 -8.83
C LEU A 149 -10.12 13.18 -9.22
N LEU A 150 -9.39 13.62 -10.26
CA LEU A 150 -9.45 15.00 -10.75
C LEU A 150 -10.84 15.40 -11.25
N GLU A 151 -11.55 14.47 -11.90
CA GLU A 151 -12.93 14.69 -12.36
C GLU A 151 -13.89 14.90 -11.18
N GLN A 152 -13.62 14.26 -10.04
CA GLN A 152 -14.43 14.36 -8.82
C GLN A 152 -14.06 15.56 -7.94
N SER A 153 -12.78 15.97 -7.94
CA SER A 153 -12.26 17.04 -7.08
C SER A 153 -12.44 18.45 -7.63
N GLY A 154 -13.08 18.61 -8.79
CA GLY A 154 -13.22 19.91 -9.47
C GLY A 154 -11.93 20.38 -10.18
N GLY A 155 -11.00 19.46 -10.46
CA GLY A 155 -9.77 19.72 -11.23
C GLY A 155 -8.48 19.69 -10.40
N GLU A 156 -7.34 19.71 -11.11
CA GLU A 156 -6.00 19.54 -10.55
C GLU A 156 -5.60 20.65 -9.57
N GLU A 157 -5.90 21.90 -9.89
CA GLU A 157 -5.57 23.04 -9.03
C GLU A 157 -6.23 22.94 -7.66
N ALA A 158 -7.51 22.55 -7.62
CA ALA A 158 -8.26 22.39 -6.37
C ALA A 158 -7.68 21.25 -5.52
N LEU A 159 -7.45 20.07 -6.13
CA LEU A 159 -6.90 18.92 -5.42
C LEU A 159 -5.50 19.20 -4.88
N VAL A 160 -4.61 19.77 -5.69
CA VAL A 160 -3.23 20.06 -5.25
C VAL A 160 -3.21 21.11 -4.13
N ALA A 161 -4.08 22.13 -4.20
CA ALA A 161 -4.19 23.12 -3.13
C ALA A 161 -4.67 22.49 -1.80
N GLU A 162 -5.62 21.57 -1.87
CA GLU A 162 -6.09 20.80 -0.70
C GLU A 162 -4.98 19.90 -0.13
N LEU A 163 -4.31 19.13 -0.99
CA LEU A 163 -3.20 18.25 -0.59
C LEU A 163 -2.04 19.01 0.07
N GLU A 164 -1.67 20.17 -0.46
CA GLU A 164 -0.61 21.01 0.13
C GLU A 164 -1.04 21.58 1.49
N THR A 165 -2.31 21.97 1.61
CA THR A 165 -2.86 22.52 2.86
C THR A 165 -2.93 21.46 3.95
N LEU A 166 -3.50 20.30 3.65
CA LEU A 166 -3.75 19.23 4.64
C LEU A 166 -2.48 18.42 4.95
N TYR A 167 -1.68 18.10 3.93
CA TYR A 167 -0.58 17.14 4.05
C TYR A 167 0.79 17.72 3.70
N GLY A 168 0.84 18.89 3.02
CA GLY A 168 2.10 19.44 2.49
C GLY A 168 2.65 18.63 1.32
N TRP A 169 1.74 18.04 0.56
CA TRP A 169 2.06 17.11 -0.51
C TRP A 169 1.75 17.73 -1.86
N ASN A 170 2.63 17.45 -2.83
CA ASN A 170 2.34 17.64 -4.23
C ASN A 170 1.68 16.38 -4.82
N SER A 171 1.27 16.47 -6.08
CA SER A 171 0.64 15.35 -6.81
C SER A 171 1.52 14.10 -6.86
N ASP A 172 2.82 14.23 -7.13
CA ASP A 172 3.76 13.10 -7.18
C ASP A 172 3.82 12.33 -5.85
N LYS A 173 3.87 13.05 -4.74
CA LYS A 173 3.92 12.44 -3.41
C LYS A 173 2.60 11.76 -3.08
N PHE A 174 1.47 12.40 -3.36
CA PHE A 174 0.14 11.80 -3.20
C PHE A 174 0.00 10.51 -4.03
N LYS A 175 0.42 10.55 -5.31
CA LYS A 175 0.44 9.38 -6.19
C LYS A 175 1.24 8.22 -5.60
N GLN A 176 2.44 8.47 -5.08
CA GLN A 176 3.29 7.41 -4.52
C GLN A 176 2.84 6.91 -3.14
N LYS A 177 2.47 7.83 -2.23
CA LYS A 177 2.19 7.51 -0.82
C LYS A 177 0.73 7.10 -0.57
N VAL A 178 -0.18 7.37 -1.51
CA VAL A 178 -1.60 7.04 -1.39
C VAL A 178 -2.04 6.14 -2.53
N LEU A 179 -2.02 6.64 -3.78
CA LEU A 179 -2.61 5.90 -4.90
C LEU A 179 -1.87 4.60 -5.20
N SER A 180 -0.54 4.61 -5.17
CA SER A 180 0.24 3.39 -5.38
C SER A 180 -0.09 2.32 -4.34
N LEU A 181 -0.25 2.69 -3.06
CA LEU A 181 -0.57 1.74 -2.00
C LEU A 181 -2.02 1.26 -2.10
N TYR A 182 -2.95 2.16 -2.41
CA TYR A 182 -4.36 1.83 -2.65
C TYR A 182 -4.53 0.84 -3.79
N LEU A 183 -3.92 1.11 -4.95
CA LEU A 183 -3.96 0.22 -6.11
C LEU A 183 -3.29 -1.13 -5.82
N LEU A 184 -2.20 -1.12 -5.06
CA LEU A 184 -1.50 -2.34 -4.66
C LEU A 184 -2.35 -3.19 -3.72
N GLN A 185 -3.06 -2.57 -2.78
CA GLN A 185 -4.02 -3.24 -1.90
C GLN A 185 -5.19 -3.84 -2.69
N ASN A 186 -5.75 -3.10 -3.66
CA ASN A 186 -6.82 -3.62 -4.53
C ASN A 186 -6.34 -4.82 -5.36
N LYS A 187 -5.14 -4.76 -5.93
CA LYS A 187 -4.54 -5.89 -6.66
C LYS A 187 -4.33 -7.10 -5.75
N LEU A 188 -3.87 -6.88 -4.51
CA LEU A 188 -3.74 -7.94 -3.54
C LEU A 188 -5.10 -8.55 -3.18
N ALA A 189 -6.13 -7.72 -2.97
CA ALA A 189 -7.49 -8.18 -2.71
C ALA A 189 -8.02 -9.07 -3.84
N ASP A 190 -7.87 -8.63 -5.09
CA ASP A 190 -8.25 -9.41 -6.27
C ASP A 190 -7.51 -10.76 -6.32
N ALA A 191 -6.19 -10.75 -6.12
CA ALA A 191 -5.38 -11.96 -6.10
C ALA A 191 -5.77 -12.93 -4.98
N LEU A 192 -6.03 -12.41 -3.77
CA LEU A 192 -6.49 -13.22 -2.64
C LEU A 192 -7.87 -13.80 -2.88
N SER A 193 -8.79 -13.04 -3.46
CA SER A 193 -10.14 -13.53 -3.77
C SER A 193 -10.12 -14.68 -4.79
N LYS A 194 -9.14 -14.70 -5.68
CA LYS A 194 -8.94 -15.73 -6.73
C LYS A 194 -8.09 -16.91 -6.28
N ASP A 195 -7.47 -16.86 -5.11
CA ASP A 195 -6.67 -17.97 -4.58
C ASP A 195 -7.59 -19.11 -4.14
N GLU A 196 -7.61 -20.20 -4.92
CA GLU A 196 -8.44 -21.37 -4.63
C GLU A 196 -8.09 -22.01 -3.28
N SER A 197 -6.83 -21.95 -2.86
CA SER A 197 -6.40 -22.61 -1.62
C SER A 197 -6.90 -21.86 -0.38
N LEU A 198 -6.92 -20.53 -0.44
CA LEU A 198 -7.45 -19.68 0.63
C LEU A 198 -8.98 -19.74 0.70
N ASN A 199 -9.65 -19.94 -0.44
CA ASN A 199 -11.09 -19.80 -0.55
C ASN A 199 -11.85 -21.12 -0.79
N ALA A 200 -11.18 -22.27 -0.70
CA ALA A 200 -11.79 -23.57 -0.96
C ALA A 200 -13.01 -23.86 -0.07
N GLU A 201 -12.94 -23.52 1.22
CA GLU A 201 -14.04 -23.73 2.16
C GLU A 201 -15.23 -22.80 1.87
N ALA A 202 -14.96 -21.52 1.64
CA ALA A 202 -15.97 -20.53 1.26
C ALA A 202 -16.66 -20.93 -0.05
N ARG A 203 -15.89 -21.35 -1.06
CA ARG A 203 -16.43 -21.85 -2.34
C ARG A 203 -17.33 -23.07 -2.14
N LYS A 204 -16.86 -24.06 -1.37
CA LYS A 204 -17.64 -25.27 -1.09
C LYS A 204 -18.95 -24.92 -0.37
N ARG A 205 -18.93 -23.99 0.59
CA ARG A 205 -20.13 -23.54 1.30
C ARG A 205 -21.12 -22.87 0.33
N ALA A 206 -20.64 -22.03 -0.59
CA ALA A 206 -21.49 -21.42 -1.62
C ALA A 206 -22.07 -22.49 -2.58
N ASP A 207 -21.28 -23.46 -3.02
CA ASP A 207 -21.76 -24.55 -3.89
C ASP A 207 -22.84 -25.41 -3.18
N ASP A 208 -22.64 -25.72 -1.89
CA ASP A 208 -23.61 -26.48 -1.07
C ASP A 208 -24.94 -25.71 -0.87
N LEU A 209 -24.87 -24.39 -0.69
CA LEU A 209 -26.05 -23.52 -0.60
C LEU A 209 -26.79 -23.42 -1.94
N LEU A 210 -26.06 -23.28 -3.05
CA LEU A 210 -26.65 -23.27 -4.39
C LEU A 210 -27.36 -24.58 -4.70
N ALA A 211 -26.77 -25.72 -4.31
CA ALA A 211 -27.41 -27.04 -4.46
C ALA A 211 -28.72 -27.10 -3.67
N SER A 212 -28.72 -26.63 -2.42
CA SER A 212 -29.92 -26.59 -1.57
C SER A 212 -31.03 -25.71 -2.17
N LEU A 213 -30.67 -24.55 -2.75
CA LEU A 213 -31.61 -23.67 -3.43
C LEU A 213 -32.20 -24.31 -4.69
N LYS A 214 -31.38 -25.02 -5.48
CA LYS A 214 -31.83 -25.79 -6.66
C LYS A 214 -32.77 -26.95 -6.28
N GLU A 215 -32.69 -27.45 -5.04
CA GLU A 215 -33.61 -28.45 -4.48
C GLU A 215 -34.91 -27.85 -3.89
N GLY A 216 -35.03 -26.51 -3.86
CA GLY A 216 -36.23 -25.81 -3.43
C GLY A 216 -36.20 -25.31 -1.97
N ALA A 217 -35.01 -25.18 -1.37
CA ALA A 217 -34.86 -24.46 -0.10
C ALA A 217 -35.30 -22.99 -0.22
N ASP A 218 -35.79 -22.42 0.88
CA ASP A 218 -36.19 -21.01 0.96
C ASP A 218 -34.95 -20.10 0.94
N PHE A 219 -34.89 -19.19 -0.03
CA PHE A 219 -33.71 -18.34 -0.23
C PHE A 219 -33.54 -17.37 0.91
N GLU A 220 -34.63 -16.73 1.33
CA GLU A 220 -34.66 -15.73 2.39
C GLU A 220 -34.16 -16.33 3.72
N GLN A 221 -34.59 -17.54 4.05
CA GLN A 221 -34.10 -18.28 5.21
C GLN A 221 -32.61 -18.59 5.09
N LEU A 222 -32.17 -19.14 3.95
CA LEU A 222 -30.75 -19.46 3.76
C LEU A 222 -29.87 -18.21 3.81
N ALA A 223 -30.33 -17.08 3.26
CA ALA A 223 -29.64 -15.81 3.32
C ALA A 223 -29.51 -15.29 4.76
N GLN A 224 -30.58 -15.36 5.56
CA GLN A 224 -30.55 -14.96 6.98
C GLN A 224 -29.62 -15.82 7.82
N GLU A 225 -29.55 -17.13 7.53
CA GLU A 225 -28.75 -18.07 8.30
C GLU A 225 -27.28 -18.11 7.87
N ASN A 226 -26.97 -17.78 6.61
CA ASN A 226 -25.66 -18.07 6.03
C ASN A 226 -24.96 -16.90 5.34
N SER A 227 -25.65 -15.83 4.98
CA SER A 227 -25.01 -14.71 4.28
C SER A 227 -24.11 -13.94 5.24
N ASP A 228 -22.87 -13.71 4.81
CA ASP A 228 -21.88 -12.90 5.51
C ASP A 228 -22.05 -11.40 5.21
N ASP A 229 -22.99 -11.01 4.33
CA ASP A 229 -23.41 -9.61 4.18
C ASP A 229 -24.33 -9.20 5.34
N PRO A 230 -23.87 -8.34 6.27
CA PRO A 230 -24.63 -7.99 7.47
C PRO A 230 -25.89 -7.16 7.15
N SER A 231 -25.90 -6.42 6.04
CA SER A 231 -27.02 -5.52 5.70
C SER A 231 -28.16 -6.27 5.04
N SER A 232 -27.87 -6.98 3.95
CA SER A 232 -28.90 -7.69 3.20
C SER A 232 -29.20 -9.07 3.79
N GLY A 233 -28.21 -9.76 4.37
CA GLY A 233 -28.36 -11.09 4.95
C GLY A 233 -29.48 -11.14 6.00
N ALA A 234 -29.46 -10.20 6.95
CA ALA A 234 -30.51 -10.07 7.97
C ALA A 234 -31.92 -9.84 7.38
N ASN A 235 -32.00 -9.32 6.16
CA ASN A 235 -33.24 -9.04 5.43
C ASN A 235 -33.55 -10.08 4.33
N GLY A 236 -33.04 -11.31 4.46
CA GLY A 236 -33.30 -12.36 3.48
C GLY A 236 -32.58 -12.15 2.15
N GLY A 237 -31.43 -11.46 2.20
CA GLY A 237 -30.59 -11.15 1.05
C GLY A 237 -31.05 -9.96 0.21
N ASP A 238 -32.10 -9.24 0.60
CA ASP A 238 -32.70 -8.18 -0.24
C ASP A 238 -31.76 -6.99 -0.44
N LEU A 239 -31.46 -6.68 -1.71
CA LEU A 239 -30.65 -5.54 -2.14
C LEU A 239 -31.50 -4.38 -2.69
N GLY A 240 -32.81 -4.59 -2.83
CA GLY A 240 -33.70 -3.65 -3.49
C GLY A 240 -33.38 -3.48 -4.98
N TRP A 241 -33.79 -2.33 -5.53
CA TRP A 241 -33.64 -2.00 -6.95
C TRP A 241 -32.33 -1.26 -7.23
N PHE A 242 -31.50 -1.81 -8.11
CA PHE A 242 -30.28 -1.14 -8.59
C PHE A 242 -30.19 -1.12 -10.11
N GLY A 243 -29.51 -0.08 -10.62
CA GLY A 243 -29.16 0.07 -12.02
C GLY A 243 -27.71 -0.36 -12.29
N ARG A 244 -27.27 -0.19 -13.52
CA ARG A 244 -25.87 -0.43 -13.90
C ARG A 244 -24.91 0.56 -13.23
N GLY A 245 -23.67 0.13 -12.99
CA GLY A 245 -22.61 0.86 -12.32
C GLY A 245 -22.74 0.93 -10.80
N VAL A 246 -23.75 0.27 -10.21
CA VAL A 246 -23.98 0.27 -8.75
C VAL A 246 -23.24 -0.89 -8.07
N MET A 247 -23.18 -2.05 -8.73
CA MET A 247 -22.51 -3.25 -8.23
C MET A 247 -21.20 -3.48 -8.97
N VAL A 248 -20.31 -4.32 -8.40
CA VAL A 248 -19.10 -4.75 -9.11
C VAL A 248 -19.45 -5.54 -10.38
N GLU A 249 -18.57 -5.45 -11.38
CA GLU A 249 -18.83 -5.89 -12.75
C GLU A 249 -19.32 -7.35 -12.83
N GLU A 250 -18.70 -8.28 -12.11
CA GLU A 250 -19.06 -9.70 -12.17
C GLU A 250 -20.45 -9.96 -11.59
N PHE A 251 -20.79 -9.28 -10.50
CA PHE A 251 -22.12 -9.36 -9.89
C PHE A 251 -23.17 -8.75 -10.81
N GLU A 252 -22.91 -7.55 -11.34
CA GLU A 252 -23.82 -6.87 -12.24
C GLU A 252 -24.10 -7.70 -13.49
N ASN A 253 -23.05 -8.18 -14.15
CA ASN A 253 -23.17 -8.97 -15.36
C ASN A 253 -24.02 -10.23 -15.14
N ALA A 254 -23.84 -10.91 -14.01
CA ALA A 254 -24.69 -12.03 -13.64
C ALA A 254 -26.14 -11.58 -13.39
N ALA A 255 -26.37 -10.59 -12.52
CA ALA A 255 -27.71 -10.13 -12.15
C ALA A 255 -28.53 -9.64 -13.36
N PHE A 256 -27.93 -8.82 -14.24
CA PHE A 256 -28.62 -8.29 -15.41
C PHE A 256 -28.80 -9.29 -16.55
N SER A 257 -28.19 -10.48 -16.46
CA SER A 257 -28.41 -11.58 -17.42
C SER A 257 -29.58 -12.49 -17.03
N LEU A 258 -30.07 -12.41 -15.80
CA LEU A 258 -31.13 -13.26 -15.26
C LEU A 258 -32.52 -12.72 -15.56
N ALA A 259 -33.47 -13.64 -15.80
CA ALA A 259 -34.88 -13.32 -15.80
C ALA A 259 -35.45 -13.18 -14.38
N ALA A 260 -36.61 -12.54 -14.25
CA ALA A 260 -37.33 -12.49 -12.97
C ALA A 260 -37.67 -13.90 -12.48
N GLY A 261 -37.35 -14.19 -11.22
CA GLY A 261 -37.43 -15.48 -10.56
C GLY A 261 -36.23 -16.40 -10.79
N GLU A 262 -35.25 -16.01 -11.60
CA GLU A 262 -34.10 -16.86 -11.93
C GLU A 262 -32.98 -16.75 -10.90
N LEU A 263 -32.25 -17.85 -10.74
CA LEU A 263 -31.12 -18.02 -9.83
C LEU A 263 -29.83 -18.12 -10.65
N SER A 264 -28.78 -17.41 -10.23
CA SER A 264 -27.45 -17.53 -10.83
C SER A 264 -26.75 -18.85 -10.47
N ASP A 265 -25.68 -19.16 -11.19
CA ASP A 265 -24.62 -19.99 -10.62
C ASP A 265 -23.82 -19.20 -9.56
N VAL A 266 -22.83 -19.84 -8.92
CA VAL A 266 -21.96 -19.12 -7.96
C VAL A 266 -21.12 -18.08 -8.72
N VAL A 267 -21.31 -16.82 -8.37
CA VAL A 267 -20.59 -15.67 -8.94
C VAL A 267 -19.47 -15.29 -8.00
N GLN A 268 -18.24 -15.22 -8.49
CA GLN A 268 -17.08 -14.82 -7.68
C GLN A 268 -16.77 -13.34 -7.92
N THR A 269 -16.55 -12.59 -6.84
CA THR A 269 -16.06 -11.21 -6.87
C THR A 269 -14.94 -11.04 -5.84
N GLN A 270 -14.32 -9.86 -5.78
CA GLN A 270 -13.34 -9.53 -4.74
C GLN A 270 -13.88 -9.64 -3.30
N PHE A 271 -15.21 -9.64 -3.10
CA PHE A 271 -15.84 -9.79 -1.79
C PHE A 271 -16.11 -11.24 -1.40
N GLY A 272 -16.13 -12.17 -2.37
CA GLY A 272 -16.42 -13.57 -2.12
C GLY A 272 -17.29 -14.22 -3.18
N PHE A 273 -18.06 -15.22 -2.75
CA PHE A 273 -18.94 -16.01 -3.58
C PHE A 273 -20.39 -15.61 -3.35
N HIS A 274 -21.06 -15.24 -4.44
CA HIS A 274 -22.43 -14.74 -4.43
C HIS A 274 -23.34 -15.75 -5.11
N ILE A 275 -24.51 -15.96 -4.53
CA ILE A 275 -25.63 -16.61 -5.20
C ILE A 275 -26.73 -15.57 -5.35
N ILE A 276 -27.11 -15.27 -6.57
CA ILE A 276 -27.99 -14.14 -6.90
C ILE A 276 -29.34 -14.68 -7.36
N ARG A 277 -30.42 -14.10 -6.85
CA ARG A 277 -31.77 -14.29 -7.39
C ARG A 277 -32.34 -12.94 -7.82
N VAL A 278 -32.82 -12.84 -9.04
CA VAL A 278 -33.53 -11.63 -9.49
C VAL A 278 -35.01 -11.82 -9.21
N ASP A 279 -35.60 -10.95 -8.40
CA ASP A 279 -37.03 -10.98 -8.09
C ASP A 279 -37.85 -10.28 -9.19
N GLU A 280 -37.37 -9.12 -9.66
CA GLU A 280 -38.08 -8.27 -10.64
C GLU A 280 -37.08 -7.60 -11.60
N VAL A 281 -37.52 -7.32 -12.84
CA VAL A 281 -36.73 -6.67 -13.89
C VAL A 281 -37.50 -5.47 -14.43
N GLU A 282 -36.85 -4.32 -14.52
CA GLU A 282 -37.38 -3.10 -15.13
C GLU A 282 -36.72 -2.90 -16.50
N THR A 283 -37.53 -2.60 -17.52
CA THR A 283 -37.07 -2.42 -18.90
C THR A 283 -37.60 -1.11 -19.50
N GLU A 284 -36.79 -0.48 -20.33
CA GLU A 284 -37.13 0.69 -21.14
C GLU A 284 -36.62 0.44 -22.56
N ASP A 285 -37.47 0.65 -23.57
CA ASP A 285 -37.14 0.40 -24.99
C ASP A 285 -36.50 -0.99 -25.26
N ASP A 286 -37.05 -2.03 -24.62
CA ASP A 286 -36.57 -3.43 -24.65
C ASP A 286 -35.18 -3.68 -24.02
N GLU A 287 -34.59 -2.68 -23.34
CA GLU A 287 -33.35 -2.83 -22.58
C GLU A 287 -33.62 -2.89 -21.07
N VAL A 288 -32.92 -3.79 -20.36
CA VAL A 288 -33.00 -3.87 -18.90
C VAL A 288 -32.27 -2.68 -18.28
N THR A 289 -33.01 -1.81 -17.60
CA THR A 289 -32.49 -0.60 -16.96
C THR A 289 -32.16 -0.83 -15.48
N ARG A 290 -32.99 -1.59 -14.77
CA ARG A 290 -32.82 -1.92 -13.35
C ARG A 290 -33.28 -3.33 -13.04
N VAL A 291 -32.69 -3.91 -12.00
CA VAL A 291 -33.13 -5.19 -11.43
C VAL A 291 -33.37 -5.04 -9.95
N LYS A 292 -34.34 -5.79 -9.43
CA LYS A 292 -34.52 -6.03 -8.00
C LYS A 292 -34.00 -7.40 -7.69
N ALA A 293 -32.94 -7.50 -6.90
CA ALA A 293 -32.29 -8.78 -6.64
C ALA A 293 -32.08 -9.02 -5.15
N ARG A 294 -31.80 -10.28 -4.86
CA ARG A 294 -31.30 -10.73 -3.57
C ARG A 294 -30.02 -11.51 -3.75
N HIS A 295 -29.21 -11.57 -2.71
CA HIS A 295 -28.03 -12.42 -2.72
C HIS A 295 -27.77 -13.14 -1.41
N ILE A 296 -26.98 -14.22 -1.51
CA ILE A 296 -26.26 -14.81 -0.39
C ILE A 296 -24.77 -14.60 -0.69
N LEU A 297 -24.08 -13.88 0.20
CA LEU A 297 -22.63 -13.71 0.14
C LEU A 297 -21.97 -14.70 1.09
N ILE A 298 -21.02 -15.48 0.59
CA ILE A 298 -20.02 -16.16 1.41
C ILE A 298 -18.68 -15.47 1.19
N SER A 299 -18.16 -14.81 2.22
CA SER A 299 -16.98 -13.96 2.11
C SER A 299 -15.74 -14.77 1.72
N SER A 300 -14.94 -14.23 0.79
CA SER A 300 -13.57 -14.71 0.58
C SER A 300 -12.64 -14.16 1.66
N THR A 301 -11.38 -14.59 1.65
CA THR A 301 -10.34 -14.00 2.50
C THR A 301 -10.28 -12.48 2.29
N SER A 302 -10.56 -11.71 3.34
CA SER A 302 -10.49 -10.25 3.32
C SER A 302 -9.04 -9.79 3.24
N VAL A 303 -8.74 -8.84 2.35
CA VAL A 303 -7.41 -8.24 2.25
C VAL A 303 -7.01 -7.53 3.54
N GLU A 304 -7.97 -6.93 4.25
CA GLU A 304 -7.73 -6.22 5.51
C GLU A 304 -7.30 -7.21 6.59
N GLU A 305 -8.11 -8.24 6.86
CA GLU A 305 -7.79 -9.29 7.84
C GLU A 305 -6.50 -10.04 7.48
N TYR A 306 -6.25 -10.23 6.19
CA TYR A 306 -5.04 -10.85 5.70
C TYR A 306 -3.79 -10.00 6.01
N ILE A 307 -3.82 -8.70 5.71
CA ILE A 307 -2.72 -7.80 6.02
C ILE A 307 -2.53 -7.67 7.53
N ASP A 308 -3.61 -7.57 8.32
CA ASP A 308 -3.52 -7.52 9.78
C ASP A 308 -2.82 -8.76 10.35
N THR A 309 -3.16 -9.94 9.83
CA THR A 309 -2.48 -11.19 10.20
C THR A 309 -0.99 -11.12 9.85
N LEU A 310 -0.65 -10.65 8.64
CA LEU A 310 0.74 -10.49 8.22
C LEU A 310 1.50 -9.47 9.07
N MET A 311 0.85 -8.38 9.48
CA MET A 311 1.44 -7.37 10.37
C MET A 311 1.73 -7.95 11.75
N GLN A 312 0.82 -8.78 12.29
CA GLN A 312 1.02 -9.48 13.56
C GLN A 312 2.14 -10.52 13.51
N GLU A 313 2.29 -11.20 12.36
CA GLU A 313 3.35 -12.19 12.14
C GLU A 313 4.71 -11.57 11.75
N ALA A 314 4.70 -10.30 11.31
CA ALA A 314 5.89 -9.62 10.84
C ALA A 314 6.94 -9.46 11.96
N LYS A 315 8.19 -9.75 11.61
CA LYS A 315 9.32 -9.53 12.53
C LYS A 315 9.75 -8.07 12.48
N VAL A 316 9.27 -7.28 13.42
CA VAL A 316 9.61 -5.85 13.52
C VAL A 316 10.71 -5.62 14.55
N THR A 317 11.83 -5.04 14.11
CA THR A 317 12.91 -4.57 14.98
C THR A 317 13.02 -3.05 14.86
N LYS A 318 12.68 -2.32 15.93
CA LYS A 318 12.84 -0.86 16.03
C LYS A 318 14.21 -0.52 16.62
N TYR A 319 14.88 0.50 16.08
CA TYR A 319 16.22 0.93 16.53
C TYR A 319 16.19 2.18 17.39
N ILE A 320 15.02 2.81 17.54
CA ILE A 320 14.78 3.98 18.37
C ILE A 320 13.51 3.70 19.18
N GLU A 321 13.52 4.06 20.47
CA GLU A 321 12.30 4.13 21.26
C GLU A 321 11.53 5.37 20.84
N ILE A 322 10.27 5.14 20.44
CA ILE A 322 9.32 6.16 20.02
C ILE A 322 8.60 6.66 21.27
#